data_AF-A0A2D6MIY8-F1
#
_entry.id   AF-A0A2D6MIY8-F1
#
_cell.length_a   1.000
_cell.length_b   1.000
_cell.length_c   1.000
_cell.angle_alpha   90.00
_cell.angle_beta   90.00
_cell.angle_gamma   90.00
#
_symmetry.space_group_name_H-M   'P 1'
#
loop_
_entity.id
_entity.type
_entity.pdbx_description
1 polymer ?
#
loop_
_entity_poly.entity_id
_entity_poly.type
_entity_poly.pdbx_seq_one_letter_code
_entity_poly.pdbx_strand_id
1 'polypeptide(L)'
;MAYHKEEKKKSLPTLLGGLTSFGSVANLIKNLKSENEFYELEVGEVLDILLTYEDLKEKKPVLSTASISGQETEFKDIGMAKIRLIKSQNGLEEDMCNWYYPLESNIRQYPLKGEYVVCVNYLGMQFYTQTLNFISHINTNSVPGLSDVIDKPDPGIFSTMYSFIDSGEEPPREEKEDTFSLGEFFTRNRLIRQLKPYEGDITIQGRFGNTIRLGSNISDDEDLGTTGLPEDTFGPSPSIKMRAGQLTDYYSQEAGMKGDDNSSKIGTFEEKFFELGHGLDSYVVEDINADATSIYLTTNETVPLNPVTAVHKARIHHAHLEYPPTFDGKQIILNSDKIVFNTKQGGLYSYTNLSTYFATNTAFVVDAEAGISLNSPGLIGMHTEGQVHIRGEKNIIIDTGDSKLYLGTSPKDDQKGELEPVVKGDALVDALKELTDIIMGLLYPGTPGVLADPSKLLKFKQDLEDNGFGFLSVRNKTQ
;
A
#
# COMPACT_ATOMS: atom_id res chain seq x y z
N MET A 1 -36.13 3.55 3.22
CA MET A 1 -37.37 4.31 2.93
C MET A 1 -38.19 3.51 1.95
N ALA A 2 -39.25 2.83 2.41
CA ALA A 2 -40.26 2.32 1.49
C ALA A 2 -41.07 3.53 0.99
N TYR A 3 -41.03 3.81 -0.30
CA TYR A 3 -41.90 4.82 -0.89
C TYR A 3 -43.34 4.30 -0.84
N HIS A 4 -44.08 4.67 0.20
CA HIS A 4 -45.54 4.57 0.17
C HIS A 4 -46.06 5.73 -0.67
N LYS A 5 -46.26 5.49 -1.96
CA LYS A 5 -47.19 6.32 -2.72
C LYS A 5 -48.57 6.00 -2.16
N GLU A 6 -49.07 6.82 -1.22
CA GLU A 6 -50.49 6.87 -0.95
C GLU A 6 -51.18 7.35 -2.23
N GLU A 7 -51.50 6.42 -3.11
CA GLU A 7 -52.52 6.70 -4.10
C GLU A 7 -53.80 6.98 -3.32
N LYS A 8 -54.37 8.17 -3.52
CA LYS A 8 -55.73 8.50 -3.09
C LYS A 8 -56.57 7.25 -3.32
N LYS A 9 -57.06 6.63 -2.24
CA LYS A 9 -58.08 5.59 -2.31
C LYS A 9 -59.18 6.17 -3.18
N LYS A 10 -59.22 5.82 -4.47
CA LYS A 10 -60.41 6.07 -5.29
C LYS A 10 -61.44 5.23 -4.59
N SER A 11 -62.35 5.91 -3.89
CA SER A 11 -63.42 5.30 -3.15
C SER A 11 -64.00 4.19 -4.02
N LEU A 12 -63.98 2.96 -3.53
CA LEU A 12 -64.79 1.89 -4.10
C LEU A 12 -66.18 2.48 -4.31
N PRO A 13 -66.74 2.47 -5.54
CA PRO A 13 -68.09 2.95 -5.74
C PRO A 13 -68.97 2.17 -4.76
N THR A 14 -69.64 2.87 -3.86
CA THR A 14 -70.57 2.27 -2.92
C THR A 14 -71.61 1.51 -3.74
N LEU A 15 -71.61 0.19 -3.62
CA LEU A 15 -72.59 -0.70 -4.25
C LEU A 15 -73.92 -0.56 -3.52
N LEU A 16 -74.54 0.62 -3.66
CA LEU A 16 -75.93 0.82 -3.28
C LEU A 16 -76.79 0.40 -4.49
N GLY A 17 -77.07 -0.90 -4.56
CA GLY A 17 -78.08 -1.47 -5.47
C GLY A 17 -77.53 -2.26 -6.66
N GLY A 18 -77.16 -3.52 -6.42
CA GLY A 18 -77.17 -4.60 -7.41
C GLY A 18 -76.13 -4.54 -8.55
N LEU A 19 -75.57 -5.70 -8.90
CA LEU A 19 -74.75 -5.88 -10.11
C LEU A 19 -75.63 -5.77 -11.36
N THR A 20 -75.62 -4.61 -12.03
CA THR A 20 -76.58 -4.32 -13.13
C THR A 20 -76.05 -4.56 -14.54
N SER A 21 -74.76 -4.82 -14.78
CA SER A 21 -74.30 -5.19 -16.14
C SER A 21 -72.95 -5.91 -16.19
N PHE A 22 -72.82 -6.81 -17.18
CA PHE A 22 -71.60 -7.56 -17.51
C PHE A 22 -70.41 -6.63 -17.83
N GLY A 23 -70.67 -5.44 -18.37
CA GLY A 23 -69.65 -4.43 -18.65
C GLY A 23 -69.03 -3.81 -17.39
N SER A 24 -69.81 -3.68 -16.32
CA SER A 24 -69.32 -3.20 -15.02
C SER A 24 -68.42 -4.24 -14.34
N VAL A 25 -68.76 -5.53 -14.47
CA VAL A 25 -67.93 -6.65 -14.01
C VAL A 25 -66.65 -6.76 -14.84
N ALA A 26 -66.74 -6.63 -16.16
CA ALA A 26 -65.57 -6.64 -17.04
C ALA A 26 -64.60 -5.48 -16.77
N ASN A 27 -65.11 -4.28 -16.50
CA ASN A 27 -64.27 -3.13 -16.11
C ASN A 27 -63.67 -3.29 -14.71
N LEU A 28 -64.39 -3.89 -13.75
CA LEU A 28 -63.84 -4.21 -12.44
C LEU A 28 -62.71 -5.25 -12.54
N ILE A 29 -62.92 -6.31 -13.33
CA ILE A 29 -61.90 -7.33 -13.60
C ILE A 29 -60.70 -6.72 -14.34
N LYS A 30 -60.94 -5.80 -15.29
CA LYS A 30 -59.86 -5.11 -16.03
C LYS A 30 -59.05 -4.16 -15.14
N ASN A 31 -59.70 -3.50 -14.19
CA ASN A 31 -59.04 -2.65 -13.18
C ASN A 31 -58.39 -3.47 -12.05
N LEU A 32 -58.83 -4.70 -11.79
CA LEU A 32 -58.12 -5.65 -10.91
C LEU A 32 -56.95 -6.34 -11.63
N LYS A 33 -57.01 -6.43 -12.97
CA LYS A 33 -55.95 -6.95 -13.84
C LYS A 33 -54.94 -5.90 -14.29
N SER A 34 -55.09 -4.62 -13.93
CA SER A 34 -53.98 -3.69 -14.10
C SER A 34 -52.92 -4.12 -13.09
N GLU A 35 -51.85 -4.74 -13.60
CA GLU A 35 -50.65 -5.03 -12.84
C GLU A 35 -50.13 -3.69 -12.31
N ASN A 36 -50.47 -3.38 -11.07
CA ASN A 36 -49.72 -2.39 -10.33
C ASN A 36 -48.33 -3.00 -10.17
N GLU A 37 -47.38 -2.57 -11.01
CA GLU A 37 -45.98 -2.91 -10.86
C GLU A 37 -45.49 -2.32 -9.54
N PHE A 38 -45.67 -3.09 -8.47
CA PHE A 38 -45.16 -2.82 -7.15
C PHE A 38 -43.82 -3.54 -7.04
N TYR A 39 -42.74 -2.77 -7.06
CA TYR A 39 -41.39 -3.28 -6.85
C TYR A 39 -41.20 -3.55 -5.36
N GLU A 40 -41.46 -4.79 -4.92
CA GLU A 40 -41.23 -5.20 -3.54
C GLU A 40 -39.73 -5.27 -3.27
N LEU A 41 -39.25 -4.34 -2.45
CA LEU A 41 -37.97 -4.46 -1.78
C LEU A 41 -38.15 -5.39 -0.58
N GLU A 42 -37.46 -6.51 -0.59
CA GLU A 42 -37.51 -7.47 0.50
C GLU A 42 -36.09 -7.81 0.97
N VAL A 43 -35.93 -7.99 2.28
CA VAL A 43 -34.67 -8.44 2.84
C VAL A 43 -34.58 -9.96 2.74
N GLY A 44 -33.44 -10.49 2.33
CA GLY A 44 -33.19 -11.92 2.29
C GLY A 44 -31.84 -12.30 2.90
N GLU A 45 -31.78 -13.52 3.44
CA GLU A 45 -30.57 -14.16 3.95
C GLU A 45 -29.81 -14.83 2.83
N VAL A 46 -28.50 -14.60 2.77
CA VAL A 46 -27.61 -15.21 1.79
C VAL A 46 -27.24 -16.62 2.26
N LEU A 47 -27.66 -17.63 1.48
CA LEU A 47 -27.35 -19.04 1.75
C LEU A 47 -26.06 -19.47 1.05
N ASP A 48 -25.86 -18.99 -0.18
CA ASP A 48 -24.70 -19.34 -0.99
C ASP A 48 -24.38 -18.28 -2.04
N ILE A 49 -23.16 -18.33 -2.60
CA ILE A 49 -22.66 -17.36 -3.59
C ILE A 49 -21.81 -18.08 -4.63
N LEU A 50 -21.93 -17.66 -5.89
CA LEU A 50 -21.07 -18.13 -6.99
C LEU A 50 -19.87 -17.19 -7.12
N LEU A 51 -18.68 -17.65 -6.73
CA LEU A 51 -17.44 -16.85 -6.84
C LEU A 51 -16.49 -17.43 -7.88
N THR A 52 -16.54 -18.74 -8.11
CA THR A 52 -15.64 -19.47 -9.00
C THR A 52 -16.38 -20.09 -10.19
N TYR A 53 -15.62 -20.60 -11.14
CA TYR A 53 -16.17 -21.37 -12.25
C TYR A 53 -16.62 -22.77 -11.83
N GLU A 54 -15.96 -23.33 -10.82
CA GLU A 54 -16.29 -24.59 -10.18
C GLU A 54 -17.65 -24.51 -9.47
N ASP A 55 -17.90 -23.44 -8.70
CA ASP A 55 -19.20 -23.15 -8.10
C ASP A 55 -20.33 -23.19 -9.14
N LEU A 56 -20.10 -22.54 -10.28
CA LEU A 56 -21.06 -22.44 -11.37
C LEU A 56 -21.40 -23.81 -11.98
N LYS A 57 -20.41 -24.69 -12.10
CA LYS A 57 -20.57 -26.05 -12.62
C LYS A 57 -21.28 -26.98 -11.66
N GLU A 58 -20.97 -26.86 -10.37
CA GLU A 58 -21.49 -27.76 -9.34
C GLU A 58 -22.92 -27.38 -8.95
N LYS A 59 -23.17 -26.08 -8.72
CA LYS A 59 -24.43 -25.59 -8.14
C LYS A 59 -25.52 -25.34 -9.18
N LYS A 60 -25.16 -25.16 -10.45
CA LYS A 60 -26.07 -25.03 -11.62
C LYS A 60 -27.31 -24.17 -11.32
N PRO A 61 -27.16 -22.86 -11.06
CA PRO A 61 -28.28 -21.98 -10.73
C PRO A 61 -29.42 -22.10 -11.76
N VAL A 62 -30.63 -22.37 -11.27
CA VAL A 62 -31.85 -22.36 -12.10
C VAL A 62 -32.36 -20.93 -12.17
N LEU A 63 -32.31 -20.32 -13.35
CA LEU A 63 -32.76 -18.93 -13.58
C LEU A 63 -34.26 -18.90 -13.87
N SER A 64 -35.01 -18.09 -13.12
CA SER A 64 -36.48 -18.01 -13.21
C SER A 64 -37.01 -17.37 -14.50
N THR A 65 -36.16 -16.71 -15.28
CA THR A 65 -36.54 -16.17 -16.59
C THR A 65 -36.44 -17.27 -17.61
N ALA A 66 -37.59 -17.89 -17.92
CA ALA A 66 -37.87 -18.71 -19.12
C ALA A 66 -36.61 -19.04 -19.92
N SER A 67 -35.74 -19.84 -19.31
CA SER A 67 -34.50 -20.22 -19.95
C SER A 67 -34.97 -21.13 -21.06
N ILE A 68 -34.81 -20.64 -22.29
CA ILE A 68 -34.82 -21.46 -23.48
C ILE A 68 -34.06 -22.71 -23.10
N SER A 69 -34.77 -23.82 -23.06
CA SER A 69 -34.31 -25.14 -22.66
C SER A 69 -32.86 -25.38 -23.07
N GLY A 70 -31.94 -25.41 -22.10
CA GLY A 70 -30.57 -25.89 -22.31
C GLY A 70 -29.47 -24.83 -22.48
N GLN A 71 -29.65 -23.56 -22.13
CA GLN A 71 -28.50 -22.66 -21.99
C GLN A 71 -27.71 -23.01 -20.73
N GLU A 72 -26.44 -23.42 -20.94
CA GLU A 72 -25.45 -23.62 -19.89
C GLU A 72 -25.22 -22.32 -19.12
N THR A 73 -24.90 -22.46 -17.84
CA THR A 73 -24.51 -21.34 -16.98
C THR A 73 -23.27 -20.65 -17.54
N GLU A 74 -23.29 -19.31 -17.61
CA GLU A 74 -22.25 -18.52 -18.27
C GLU A 74 -21.42 -17.74 -17.24
N PHE A 75 -20.21 -17.30 -17.61
CA PHE A 75 -19.35 -16.47 -16.73
C PHE A 75 -20.03 -15.18 -16.23
N LYS A 76 -21.08 -14.70 -16.91
CA LYS A 76 -21.87 -13.53 -16.49
C LYS A 76 -22.67 -13.77 -15.20
N ASP A 77 -22.90 -15.03 -14.83
CA ASP A 77 -23.66 -15.45 -13.66
C ASP A 77 -22.78 -15.52 -12.40
N ILE A 78 -21.46 -15.35 -12.54
CA ILE A 78 -20.54 -15.21 -11.40
C ILE A 78 -20.90 -13.94 -10.62
N GLY A 79 -21.00 -14.12 -9.30
CA GLY A 79 -21.43 -13.09 -8.37
C GLY A 79 -22.90 -13.19 -7.97
N MET A 80 -23.68 -14.10 -8.55
CA MET A 80 -25.03 -14.36 -8.07
C MET A 80 -25.00 -14.94 -6.65
N ALA A 81 -26.01 -14.58 -5.86
CA ALA A 81 -26.21 -15.11 -4.51
C ALA A 81 -27.55 -15.87 -4.43
N LYS A 82 -27.54 -17.04 -3.79
CA LYS A 82 -28.74 -17.81 -3.45
C LYS A 82 -29.31 -17.21 -2.17
N ILE A 83 -30.55 -16.74 -2.23
CA ILE A 83 -31.12 -15.92 -1.16
C ILE A 83 -32.47 -16.47 -0.74
N ARG A 84 -32.67 -16.58 0.58
CA ARG A 84 -33.97 -16.83 1.19
C ARG A 84 -34.58 -15.53 1.67
N LEU A 85 -35.63 -15.07 0.99
CA LEU A 85 -36.41 -13.90 1.41
C LEU A 85 -37.04 -14.11 2.80
N ILE A 86 -36.86 -13.14 3.72
CA ILE A 86 -37.25 -13.28 5.13
C ILE A 86 -38.77 -13.48 5.32
N LYS A 87 -39.62 -12.87 4.48
CA LYS A 87 -41.09 -12.97 4.59
C LYS A 87 -41.67 -13.92 3.56
N SER A 88 -41.32 -13.73 2.28
CA SER A 88 -41.94 -14.43 1.16
C SER A 88 -41.43 -15.87 0.98
N GLN A 89 -40.24 -16.18 1.52
CA GLN A 89 -39.62 -17.50 1.46
C GLN A 89 -39.18 -17.98 2.85
N ASN A 90 -39.82 -17.47 3.91
CA ASN A 90 -39.53 -17.89 5.28
C ASN A 90 -39.67 -19.41 5.43
N GLY A 91 -38.66 -20.05 6.02
CA GLY A 91 -38.65 -21.51 6.23
C GLY A 91 -38.64 -22.36 4.96
N LEU A 92 -38.42 -21.75 3.78
CA LEU A 92 -38.32 -22.49 2.52
C LEU A 92 -36.98 -23.24 2.46
N GLU A 93 -36.98 -24.50 2.04
CA GLU A 93 -35.75 -25.27 1.85
C GLU A 93 -34.75 -24.52 0.93
N GLU A 94 -33.44 -24.64 1.23
CA GLU A 94 -32.38 -23.94 0.51
C GLU A 94 -32.44 -24.20 -1.01
N ASP A 95 -32.74 -25.42 -1.45
CA ASP A 95 -32.82 -25.79 -2.87
C ASP A 95 -33.99 -25.16 -3.63
N MET A 96 -34.98 -24.66 -2.91
CA MET A 96 -36.14 -24.00 -3.48
C MET A 96 -35.97 -22.47 -3.52
N CYS A 97 -34.88 -21.94 -2.94
CA CYS A 97 -34.55 -20.53 -2.94
C CYS A 97 -33.96 -20.10 -4.29
N ASN A 98 -34.19 -18.85 -4.67
CA ASN A 98 -33.77 -18.34 -5.98
C ASN A 98 -32.38 -17.71 -5.93
N TRP A 99 -31.77 -17.61 -7.11
CA TRP A 99 -30.51 -16.90 -7.32
C TRP A 99 -30.76 -15.47 -7.79
N TYR A 100 -30.07 -14.53 -7.17
CA TYR A 100 -30.18 -13.10 -7.43
C TYR A 100 -28.86 -12.55 -8.00
N TYR A 101 -28.97 -11.69 -9.01
CA TYR A 101 -27.82 -10.98 -9.59
C TYR A 101 -27.40 -9.79 -8.73
N PRO A 102 -26.12 -9.38 -8.73
CA PRO A 102 -25.73 -8.08 -8.19
C PRO A 102 -26.45 -6.97 -8.97
N LEU A 103 -27.14 -6.06 -8.26
CA LEU A 103 -27.84 -4.94 -8.88
C LEU A 103 -26.87 -3.99 -9.59
N GLU A 104 -25.73 -3.72 -8.94
CA GLU A 104 -24.72 -2.80 -9.45
C GLU A 104 -23.72 -3.49 -10.39
N SER A 105 -23.41 -2.82 -11.50
CA SER A 105 -22.46 -3.35 -12.49
C SER A 105 -21.01 -3.10 -12.10
N ASN A 106 -20.70 -1.92 -11.54
CA ASN A 106 -19.33 -1.45 -11.36
C ASN A 106 -18.83 -1.55 -9.90
N ILE A 107 -19.69 -1.22 -8.92
CA ILE A 107 -19.35 -1.27 -7.49
C ILE A 107 -20.11 -2.43 -6.88
N ARG A 108 -19.47 -3.60 -6.86
CA ARG A 108 -20.08 -4.83 -6.35
C ARG A 108 -19.55 -5.15 -4.96
N GLN A 109 -20.47 -5.37 -4.04
CA GLN A 109 -20.17 -5.97 -2.75
C GLN A 109 -20.71 -7.40 -2.77
N TYR A 110 -19.80 -8.37 -2.67
CA TYR A 110 -20.19 -9.77 -2.53
C TYR A 110 -20.44 -10.06 -1.04
N PRO A 111 -21.66 -10.50 -0.66
CA PRO A 111 -21.95 -10.83 0.73
C PRO A 111 -21.16 -12.07 1.21
N LEU A 112 -21.31 -12.43 2.47
CA LEU A 112 -20.95 -13.75 2.99
C LEU A 112 -22.20 -14.58 3.26
N LYS A 113 -22.05 -15.89 3.44
CA LYS A 113 -23.16 -16.74 3.91
C LYS A 113 -23.65 -16.23 5.26
N GLY A 114 -24.96 -16.24 5.48
CA GLY A 114 -25.64 -15.76 6.68
C GLY A 114 -25.74 -14.24 6.81
N GLU A 115 -25.29 -13.48 5.81
CA GLU A 115 -25.55 -12.04 5.74
C GLU A 115 -26.89 -11.73 5.08
N TYR A 116 -27.35 -10.51 5.29
CA TYR A 116 -28.63 -10.05 4.76
C TYR A 116 -28.43 -8.97 3.72
N VAL A 117 -29.18 -9.07 2.63
CA VAL A 117 -29.14 -8.13 1.51
C VAL A 117 -30.55 -7.68 1.16
N VAL A 118 -30.65 -6.51 0.55
CA VAL A 118 -31.92 -6.04 -0.01
C VAL A 118 -32.08 -6.63 -1.41
N CYS A 119 -33.21 -7.29 -1.64
CA CYS A 119 -33.57 -7.93 -2.88
C CYS A 119 -34.68 -7.14 -3.59
N VAL A 120 -34.62 -7.14 -4.91
CA VAL A 120 -35.58 -6.45 -5.78
C VAL A 120 -35.77 -7.23 -7.08
N ASN A 121 -36.96 -7.17 -7.66
CA ASN A 121 -37.24 -7.76 -8.97
C ASN A 121 -37.43 -6.64 -10.00
N TYR A 122 -36.59 -6.57 -11.02
CA TYR A 122 -36.73 -5.62 -12.12
C TYR A 122 -36.81 -6.37 -13.44
N LEU A 123 -37.83 -6.06 -14.25
CA LEU A 123 -38.02 -6.64 -15.59
C LEU A 123 -38.04 -8.18 -15.59
N GLY A 124 -38.57 -8.78 -14.51
CA GLY A 124 -38.60 -10.24 -14.33
C GLY A 124 -37.27 -10.86 -13.88
N MET A 125 -36.23 -10.05 -13.68
CA MET A 125 -34.93 -10.48 -13.16
C MET A 125 -34.80 -10.13 -11.69
N GLN A 126 -34.19 -11.03 -10.94
CA GLN A 126 -34.00 -10.91 -9.50
C GLN A 126 -32.61 -10.35 -9.20
N PHE A 127 -32.56 -9.29 -8.41
CA PHE A 127 -31.34 -8.60 -8.03
C PHE A 127 -31.21 -8.46 -6.52
N TYR A 128 -29.98 -8.51 -6.02
CA TYR A 128 -29.64 -8.11 -4.66
C TYR A 128 -28.72 -6.89 -4.70
N THR A 129 -28.77 -6.07 -3.66
CA THR A 129 -27.88 -4.91 -3.48
C THR A 129 -27.19 -4.96 -2.12
N GLN A 130 -26.70 -3.83 -1.63
CA GLN A 130 -25.95 -3.64 -0.38
C GLN A 130 -26.35 -4.58 0.77
N THR A 131 -25.35 -5.05 1.49
CA THR A 131 -25.54 -5.78 2.74
C THR A 131 -26.12 -4.87 3.82
N LEU A 132 -27.08 -5.36 4.58
CA LEU A 132 -27.63 -4.65 5.74
C LEU A 132 -26.72 -4.84 6.94
N ASN A 133 -26.09 -3.76 7.38
CA ASN A 133 -25.18 -3.75 8.51
C ASN A 133 -25.95 -3.83 9.85
N PHE A 134 -26.21 -5.04 10.35
CA PHE A 134 -26.91 -5.28 11.60
C PHE A 134 -25.99 -5.23 12.81
N ILE A 135 -24.73 -5.66 12.64
CA ILE A 135 -23.79 -5.81 13.76
C ILE A 135 -22.63 -4.80 13.76
N SER A 136 -22.61 -3.87 12.81
CA SER A 136 -21.57 -2.82 12.71
C SER A 136 -20.12 -3.32 12.67
N HIS A 137 -19.90 -4.60 12.37
CA HIS A 137 -18.57 -5.19 12.31
C HIS A 137 -18.12 -5.32 10.86
N ILE A 138 -16.91 -4.82 10.56
CA ILE A 138 -16.44 -4.70 9.17
C ILE A 138 -15.98 -6.02 8.56
N ASN A 139 -15.34 -6.90 9.36
CA ASN A 139 -14.89 -8.21 8.86
C ASN A 139 -16.08 -9.12 8.47
N THR A 140 -17.07 -9.25 9.34
CA THR A 140 -18.24 -10.12 9.16
C THR A 140 -19.47 -9.42 9.68
N ASN A 141 -20.59 -9.53 8.97
CA ASN A 141 -21.90 -9.09 9.43
C ASN A 141 -22.95 -10.22 9.33
N SER A 142 -22.47 -11.47 9.37
CA SER A 142 -23.29 -12.68 9.28
C SER A 142 -24.02 -12.97 10.58
N VAL A 143 -25.33 -13.21 10.48
CA VAL A 143 -26.22 -13.61 11.57
C VAL A 143 -27.14 -14.72 11.04
N PRO A 144 -26.62 -15.95 10.85
CA PRO A 144 -27.37 -16.99 10.15
C PRO A 144 -28.63 -17.43 10.91
N GLY A 145 -29.65 -17.84 10.16
CA GLY A 145 -30.84 -18.50 10.67
C GLY A 145 -32.06 -17.61 10.91
N LEU A 146 -31.98 -16.28 10.75
CA LEU A 146 -33.14 -15.40 10.94
C LEU A 146 -34.26 -15.66 9.90
N SER A 147 -33.91 -16.15 8.71
CA SER A 147 -34.85 -16.49 7.65
C SER A 147 -35.59 -17.83 7.85
N ASP A 148 -35.20 -18.59 8.88
CA ASP A 148 -35.78 -19.89 9.24
C ASP A 148 -36.63 -19.81 10.53
N VAL A 149 -36.66 -18.65 11.21
CA VAL A 149 -37.48 -18.46 12.41
C VAL A 149 -38.92 -18.15 12.00
N ILE A 150 -39.81 -19.10 12.27
CA ILE A 150 -41.24 -19.11 11.87
C ILE A 150 -42.09 -18.10 12.67
N ASP A 151 -41.58 -17.53 13.76
CA ASP A 151 -42.28 -16.52 14.55
C ASP A 151 -41.43 -15.25 14.73
N LYS A 152 -42.10 -14.10 14.58
CA LYS A 152 -41.52 -12.75 14.57
C LYS A 152 -40.30 -12.63 15.49
N PRO A 153 -39.14 -12.21 14.98
CA PRO A 153 -37.96 -12.07 15.82
C PRO A 153 -38.27 -11.07 16.94
N ASP A 154 -38.19 -11.54 18.19
CA ASP A 154 -38.18 -10.68 19.35
C ASP A 154 -36.99 -9.71 19.17
N PRO A 155 -37.19 -8.38 19.29
CA PRO A 155 -36.09 -7.41 19.24
C PRO A 155 -34.90 -7.77 20.14
N GLY A 156 -35.13 -8.52 21.24
CA GLY A 156 -34.08 -9.04 22.13
C GLY A 156 -33.20 -10.16 21.55
N ILE A 157 -33.64 -10.88 20.51
CA ILE A 157 -32.86 -11.96 19.88
C ILE A 157 -31.60 -11.40 19.23
N PHE A 158 -31.67 -10.22 18.59
CA PHE A 158 -30.49 -9.57 18.02
C PHE A 158 -29.43 -9.29 19.07
N SER A 159 -29.83 -8.81 20.26
CA SER A 159 -28.91 -8.57 21.39
C SER A 159 -28.35 -9.87 21.97
N THR A 160 -29.12 -10.96 21.96
CA THR A 160 -28.71 -12.24 22.54
C THR A 160 -27.81 -13.02 21.57
N MET A 161 -28.11 -13.02 20.28
CA MET A 161 -27.24 -13.57 19.21
C MET A 161 -25.91 -12.81 19.15
N TYR A 162 -25.93 -11.50 19.38
CA TYR A 162 -24.72 -10.71 19.58
C TYR A 162 -23.86 -11.27 20.72
N SER A 163 -24.44 -11.55 21.89
CA SER A 163 -23.68 -12.11 23.02
C SER A 163 -23.16 -13.53 22.76
N PHE A 164 -23.82 -14.34 21.92
CA PHE A 164 -23.33 -15.67 21.55
C PHE A 164 -22.21 -15.63 20.50
N ILE A 165 -22.19 -14.60 19.65
CA ILE A 165 -21.11 -14.35 18.68
C ILE A 165 -19.90 -13.69 19.38
N ASP A 166 -20.15 -12.91 20.43
CA ASP A 166 -19.14 -12.14 21.17
C ASP A 166 -18.50 -12.90 22.34
N SER A 167 -19.22 -13.80 23.03
CA SER A 167 -18.70 -14.61 24.14
C SER A 167 -17.71 -15.68 23.66
N GLY A 168 -16.43 -15.29 23.57
CA GLY A 168 -15.33 -16.18 23.24
C GLY A 168 -15.06 -17.25 24.30
N GLU A 169 -15.84 -18.33 24.30
CA GLU A 169 -15.45 -19.56 24.99
C GLU A 169 -15.08 -20.69 24.00
N GLU A 170 -13.79 -21.01 24.09
CA GLU A 170 -13.02 -22.12 23.55
C GLU A 170 -12.58 -22.06 22.06
N PRO A 171 -11.28 -22.30 21.77
CA PRO A 171 -10.83 -22.64 20.41
C PRO A 171 -11.64 -23.83 19.92
N PRO A 172 -11.95 -23.95 18.61
CA PRO A 172 -12.82 -24.98 18.10
C PRO A 172 -12.26 -26.34 18.54
N ARG A 173 -12.92 -26.96 19.54
CA ARG A 173 -12.76 -28.38 19.80
C ARG A 173 -13.13 -29.07 18.52
N GLU A 174 -12.19 -29.86 18.00
CA GLU A 174 -12.49 -30.81 16.94
C GLU A 174 -13.75 -31.60 17.31
N GLU A 175 -14.65 -31.69 16.33
CA GLU A 175 -15.82 -32.58 16.25
C GLU A 175 -17.11 -32.15 16.98
N LYS A 176 -17.91 -31.34 16.26
CA LYS A 176 -19.30 -31.69 15.90
C LYS A 176 -19.59 -31.26 14.46
N GLU A 177 -20.20 -32.16 13.69
CA GLU A 177 -20.70 -31.95 12.33
C GLU A 177 -21.62 -30.72 12.26
N ASP A 178 -21.47 -29.91 11.21
CA ASP A 178 -22.14 -28.62 10.92
C ASP A 178 -21.67 -27.37 11.70
N THR A 179 -20.36 -27.10 11.73
CA THR A 179 -19.90 -25.72 11.96
C THR A 179 -20.25 -24.85 10.75
N PHE A 180 -21.25 -23.97 10.89
CA PHE A 180 -21.62 -22.98 9.89
C PHE A 180 -20.39 -22.25 9.34
N SER A 181 -20.16 -22.35 8.02
CA SER A 181 -19.05 -21.68 7.33
C SER A 181 -19.54 -20.40 6.65
N LEU A 182 -18.76 -19.32 6.80
CA LEU A 182 -19.01 -18.02 6.15
C LEU A 182 -18.73 -18.03 4.64
N GLY A 183 -18.00 -19.06 4.17
CA GLY A 183 -17.58 -19.23 2.78
C GLY A 183 -16.29 -20.06 2.70
N GLU A 184 -15.87 -20.38 1.48
CA GLU A 184 -14.64 -21.15 1.24
C GLU A 184 -13.37 -20.31 1.45
N PHE A 185 -13.37 -19.06 0.98
CA PHE A 185 -12.19 -18.17 0.97
C PHE A 185 -12.14 -17.20 2.16
N PHE A 186 -13.08 -17.30 3.10
CA PHE A 186 -13.23 -16.32 4.17
C PHE A 186 -13.27 -16.97 5.55
N THR A 187 -12.31 -16.59 6.39
CA THR A 187 -12.30 -16.92 7.81
C THR A 187 -12.49 -15.64 8.61
N ARG A 188 -13.34 -15.71 9.64
CA ARG A 188 -13.56 -14.59 10.54
C ARG A 188 -12.25 -14.18 11.21
N ASN A 189 -11.93 -12.89 11.15
CA ASN A 189 -10.81 -12.29 11.86
C ASN A 189 -11.34 -11.14 12.74
N ARG A 190 -11.32 -11.35 14.05
CA ARG A 190 -11.81 -10.40 15.06
C ARG A 190 -10.84 -9.25 15.32
N LEU A 191 -9.62 -9.32 14.79
CA LEU A 191 -8.61 -8.28 14.93
C LEU A 191 -8.86 -7.12 13.94
N ILE A 192 -9.65 -7.36 12.89
CA ILE A 192 -10.00 -6.36 11.89
C ILE A 192 -11.21 -5.55 12.38
N ARG A 193 -10.96 -4.29 12.71
CA ARG A 193 -11.90 -3.37 13.36
C ARG A 193 -12.33 -2.24 12.43
N GLN A 194 -13.47 -1.65 12.77
CA GLN A 194 -13.97 -0.45 12.11
C GLN A 194 -13.05 0.73 12.39
N LEU A 195 -12.70 1.47 11.34
CA LEU A 195 -11.95 2.71 11.46
C LEU A 195 -12.72 3.76 12.28
N LYS A 196 -12.03 4.46 13.18
CA LYS A 196 -12.60 5.58 13.93
C LYS A 196 -13.14 6.64 12.95
N PRO A 197 -14.45 6.95 12.98
CA PRO A 197 -15.02 7.95 12.10
C PRO A 197 -14.81 9.35 12.66
N TYR A 198 -14.61 10.32 11.77
CA TYR A 198 -14.61 11.74 12.09
C TYR A 198 -15.67 12.46 11.25
N GLU A 199 -16.07 13.65 11.69
CA GLU A 199 -17.09 14.43 11.00
C GLU A 199 -16.67 14.75 9.56
N GLY A 200 -17.55 14.44 8.60
CA GLY A 200 -17.28 14.66 7.18
C GLY A 200 -16.41 13.60 6.49
N ASP A 201 -15.92 12.58 7.21
CA ASP A 201 -15.17 11.48 6.60
C ASP A 201 -16.03 10.68 5.62
N ILE A 202 -15.39 10.25 4.53
CA ILE A 202 -15.88 9.18 3.66
C ILE A 202 -14.87 8.04 3.73
N THR A 203 -15.30 6.88 4.25
CA THR A 203 -14.45 5.70 4.37
C THR A 203 -14.97 4.55 3.53
N ILE A 204 -14.06 3.86 2.85
CA ILE A 204 -14.29 2.59 2.17
C ILE A 204 -13.43 1.57 2.88
N GLN A 205 -14.05 0.59 3.53
CA GLN A 205 -13.35 -0.38 4.37
C GLN A 205 -13.62 -1.80 3.86
N GLY A 206 -12.56 -2.59 3.70
CA GLY A 206 -12.63 -3.99 3.30
C GLY A 206 -12.62 -4.93 4.50
N ARG A 207 -13.22 -6.11 4.33
CA ARG A 207 -13.27 -7.16 5.36
C ARG A 207 -11.88 -7.68 5.78
N PHE A 208 -10.87 -7.44 4.95
CA PHE A 208 -9.49 -7.90 5.12
C PHE A 208 -8.56 -6.83 5.73
N GLY A 209 -9.11 -5.74 6.29
CA GLY A 209 -8.31 -4.74 6.99
C GLY A 209 -7.59 -3.75 6.07
N ASN A 210 -8.15 -3.52 4.87
CA ASN A 210 -7.74 -2.46 3.96
C ASN A 210 -8.74 -1.30 4.01
N THR A 211 -8.28 -0.07 3.93
CA THR A 211 -9.16 1.12 3.95
C THR A 211 -8.71 2.20 2.97
N ILE A 212 -9.67 2.95 2.46
CA ILE A 212 -9.49 4.25 1.81
C ILE A 212 -10.31 5.25 2.61
N ARG A 213 -9.66 6.31 3.10
CA ARG A 213 -10.30 7.39 3.85
C ARG A 213 -10.09 8.71 3.12
N LEU A 214 -11.19 9.41 2.87
CA LEU A 214 -11.23 10.80 2.45
C LEU A 214 -11.68 11.59 3.67
N GLY A 215 -10.77 12.35 4.27
CA GLY A 215 -11.01 12.96 5.57
C GLY A 215 -10.31 14.30 5.73
N SER A 216 -10.14 14.72 6.98
CA SER A 216 -9.41 15.93 7.33
C SER A 216 -8.65 15.78 8.65
N ASN A 217 -7.73 16.70 8.92
CA ASN A 217 -6.96 16.78 10.17
C ASN A 217 -7.44 17.92 11.11
N ILE A 218 -8.72 18.33 10.99
CA ILE A 218 -9.28 19.49 11.74
C ILE A 218 -9.80 19.08 13.13
N SER A 219 -10.07 17.80 13.37
CA SER A 219 -10.61 17.35 14.64
C SER A 219 -9.51 17.24 15.71
N ASP A 220 -9.68 17.95 16.82
CA ASP A 220 -8.99 17.64 18.07
C ASP A 220 -9.40 16.23 18.52
N ASP A 221 -8.41 15.36 18.69
CA ASP A 221 -8.66 14.00 19.13
C ASP A 221 -7.65 13.57 20.20
N GLU A 222 -8.12 13.53 21.45
CA GLU A 222 -7.33 13.06 22.59
C GLU A 222 -6.86 11.61 22.40
N ASP A 223 -7.62 10.76 21.70
CA ASP A 223 -7.27 9.35 21.45
C ASP A 223 -6.07 9.20 20.51
N LEU A 224 -5.81 10.22 19.68
CA LEU A 224 -4.67 10.27 18.76
C LEU A 224 -3.43 10.94 19.40
N GLY A 225 -3.58 11.58 20.57
CA GLY A 225 -2.54 12.45 21.14
C GLY A 225 -2.18 13.63 20.24
N THR A 226 -3.00 13.93 19.24
CA THR A 226 -2.81 15.03 18.29
C THR A 226 -3.77 16.16 18.64
N THR A 227 -3.24 17.34 18.93
CA THR A 227 -4.04 18.56 18.84
C THR A 227 -4.36 18.78 17.37
N GLY A 228 -5.64 18.76 17.02
CA GLY A 228 -6.11 19.15 15.71
C GLY A 228 -5.64 20.56 15.38
N LEU A 229 -5.55 20.88 14.09
CA LEU A 229 -5.19 22.24 13.70
C LEU A 229 -6.37 23.18 13.93
N PRO A 230 -6.14 24.39 14.49
CA PRO A 230 -7.18 25.41 14.59
C PRO A 230 -7.78 25.70 13.21
N GLU A 231 -9.09 25.47 13.07
CA GLU A 231 -9.83 25.62 11.82
C GLU A 231 -9.71 27.05 11.27
N ASP A 232 -9.68 28.04 12.17
CA ASP A 232 -9.57 29.47 11.88
C ASP A 232 -8.25 29.88 11.20
N THR A 233 -7.20 29.08 11.38
CA THR A 233 -5.85 29.40 10.95
C THR A 233 -5.45 28.64 9.68
N PHE A 234 -5.89 27.37 9.53
CA PHE A 234 -5.38 26.46 8.49
C PHE A 234 -6.43 26.01 7.47
N GLY A 235 -7.72 26.31 7.69
CA GLY A 235 -8.81 25.86 6.81
C GLY A 235 -9.01 24.34 6.83
N PRO A 236 -9.68 23.74 5.81
CA PRO A 236 -10.27 22.40 5.90
C PRO A 236 -9.30 21.18 5.95
N SER A 237 -7.98 21.41 6.06
CA SER A 237 -6.89 20.40 6.07
C SER A 237 -7.23 19.00 5.51
N PRO A 238 -7.58 18.88 4.22
CA PRO A 238 -8.02 17.61 3.65
C PRO A 238 -6.88 16.58 3.60
N SER A 239 -7.22 15.31 3.83
CA SER A 239 -6.30 14.20 3.72
C SER A 239 -6.93 13.01 3.00
N ILE A 240 -6.08 12.26 2.29
CA ILE A 240 -6.43 10.97 1.71
C ILE A 240 -5.46 9.95 2.27
N LYS A 241 -5.99 8.95 2.98
CA LYS A 241 -5.20 7.88 3.57
C LYS A 241 -5.67 6.55 3.00
N MET A 242 -4.71 5.75 2.57
CA MET A 242 -4.94 4.40 2.07
C MET A 242 -4.05 3.45 2.84
N ARG A 243 -4.58 2.30 3.25
CA ARG A 243 -3.81 1.25 3.93
C ARG A 243 -4.24 -0.15 3.56
N ALA A 244 -3.31 -1.09 3.71
CA ALA A 244 -3.54 -2.52 3.69
C ALA A 244 -2.78 -3.18 4.85
N GLY A 245 -3.41 -4.16 5.50
CA GLY A 245 -2.84 -4.84 6.66
C GLY A 245 -2.91 -3.99 7.93
N GLN A 246 -4.13 -3.75 8.42
CA GLN A 246 -4.39 -3.01 9.65
C GLN A 246 -3.61 -3.57 10.84
N LEU A 247 -2.77 -2.71 11.46
CA LEU A 247 -1.98 -2.97 12.67
C LEU A 247 -1.09 -4.23 12.65
N THR A 248 -0.77 -4.81 11.50
CA THR A 248 0.02 -6.05 11.45
C THR A 248 1.42 -5.92 12.06
N ASP A 249 1.97 -4.70 12.05
CA ASP A 249 3.36 -4.41 12.39
C ASP A 249 3.49 -3.70 13.75
N TYR A 250 2.39 -3.57 14.50
CA TYR A 250 2.31 -2.83 15.78
C TYR A 250 3.36 -3.25 16.82
N TYR A 251 3.87 -4.48 16.76
CA TYR A 251 4.92 -4.97 17.66
C TYR A 251 6.25 -5.29 16.96
N SER A 252 6.38 -4.96 15.68
CA SER A 252 7.63 -5.14 14.97
C SER A 252 8.65 -4.09 15.48
N GLN A 253 9.88 -4.53 15.73
CA GLN A 253 10.99 -3.60 16.00
C GLN A 253 11.24 -2.68 14.79
N GLU A 254 10.89 -3.15 13.59
CA GLU A 254 11.05 -2.49 12.30
C GLU A 254 10.11 -1.27 12.14
N ALA A 255 8.92 -1.30 12.76
CA ALA A 255 8.01 -0.16 12.89
C ALA A 255 8.50 0.94 13.86
N GLY A 256 9.66 0.74 14.52
CA GLY A 256 10.18 1.66 15.54
C GLY A 256 9.36 1.67 16.84
N MET A 257 8.47 0.70 17.01
CA MET A 257 7.71 0.53 18.23
C MET A 257 8.65 0.05 19.34
N LYS A 258 8.54 0.63 20.54
CA LYS A 258 9.34 0.25 21.70
C LYS A 258 8.96 -1.17 22.13
N GLY A 259 9.52 -2.17 21.49
CA GLY A 259 9.67 -3.49 22.07
C GLY A 259 10.55 -3.30 23.30
N ASP A 260 9.94 -3.35 24.48
CA ASP A 260 10.67 -3.28 25.74
C ASP A 260 11.82 -4.30 25.65
N ASP A 261 13.07 -3.84 25.81
CA ASP A 261 14.30 -4.64 25.64
C ASP A 261 14.35 -5.87 26.57
N ASN A 262 13.38 -5.98 27.50
CA ASN A 262 13.18 -7.11 28.41
C ASN A 262 12.07 -8.10 28.00
N SER A 263 11.39 -7.93 26.87
CA SER A 263 10.30 -8.83 26.45
C SER A 263 10.83 -10.09 25.76
N SER A 264 11.50 -10.94 26.54
CA SER A 264 11.75 -12.36 26.23
C SER A 264 10.46 -13.21 26.13
N LYS A 265 9.30 -12.57 26.05
CA LYS A 265 8.00 -13.13 25.70
C LYS A 265 7.37 -12.23 24.64
N ILE A 266 7.62 -12.53 23.37
CA ILE A 266 6.72 -12.10 22.30
C ILE A 266 5.45 -12.94 22.50
N GLY A 267 4.51 -12.45 23.30
CA GLY A 267 3.15 -12.96 23.27
C GLY A 267 2.61 -12.88 21.84
N THR A 268 1.69 -13.76 21.48
CA THR A 268 1.06 -13.72 20.15
C THR A 268 0.44 -12.34 19.92
N PHE A 269 0.32 -11.90 18.65
CA PHE A 269 -0.33 -10.64 18.30
C PHE A 269 -1.67 -10.47 19.03
N GLU A 270 -2.41 -11.57 19.14
CA GLU A 270 -3.68 -11.69 19.84
C GLU A 270 -3.56 -11.37 21.34
N GLU A 271 -2.62 -11.97 22.07
CA GLU A 271 -2.43 -11.75 23.51
C GLU A 271 -2.17 -10.27 23.86
N LYS A 272 -1.32 -9.60 23.08
CA LYS A 272 -0.97 -8.19 23.33
C LYS A 272 -2.05 -7.22 22.86
N PHE A 273 -2.83 -7.59 21.86
CA PHE A 273 -3.98 -6.82 21.37
C PHE A 273 -5.09 -6.70 22.43
N PHE A 274 -5.27 -7.72 23.28
CA PHE A 274 -6.19 -7.67 24.43
C PHE A 274 -5.67 -6.83 25.60
N GLU A 275 -4.34 -6.71 25.78
CA GLU A 275 -3.74 -5.89 26.85
C GLU A 275 -3.95 -4.38 26.66
N LEU A 276 -4.20 -3.93 25.43
CA LEU A 276 -4.47 -2.52 25.11
C LEU A 276 -5.84 -2.02 25.64
N GLY A 277 -6.63 -2.84 26.35
CA GLY A 277 -7.87 -2.41 27.02
C GLY A 277 -9.03 -2.07 26.08
N HIS A 278 -8.79 -2.09 24.77
CA HIS A 278 -9.78 -1.93 23.73
C HIS A 278 -10.44 -3.28 23.47
N GLY A 279 -11.66 -3.48 23.97
CA GLY A 279 -12.46 -4.68 23.70
C GLY A 279 -12.60 -4.97 22.19
N LEU A 280 -13.05 -6.18 21.85
CA LEU A 280 -13.15 -6.64 20.46
C LEU A 280 -14.03 -5.73 19.56
N ASP A 281 -14.93 -4.96 20.17
CA ASP A 281 -15.81 -3.98 19.52
C ASP A 281 -15.26 -2.55 19.46
N SER A 282 -14.00 -2.33 19.82
CA SER A 282 -13.41 -0.99 19.77
C SER A 282 -13.11 -0.58 18.32
N TYR A 283 -13.20 0.72 18.04
CA TYR A 283 -12.69 1.27 16.78
C TYR A 283 -11.16 1.16 16.72
N VAL A 284 -10.61 1.42 15.55
CA VAL A 284 -9.17 1.50 15.34
C VAL A 284 -8.80 2.80 14.65
N VAL A 285 -7.66 3.33 15.05
CA VAL A 285 -7.08 4.54 14.49
C VAL A 285 -5.98 4.14 13.50
N GLU A 286 -5.84 4.88 12.40
CA GLU A 286 -4.79 4.65 11.42
C GLU A 286 -3.41 4.97 12.01
N ASP A 287 -2.48 4.03 11.92
CA ASP A 287 -1.10 4.20 12.38
C ASP A 287 -0.15 3.80 11.26
N ILE A 288 0.52 4.82 10.70
CA ILE A 288 1.40 4.65 9.54
C ILE A 288 2.55 3.69 9.80
N ASN A 289 2.97 3.53 11.07
CA ASN A 289 4.08 2.67 11.45
C ASN A 289 3.60 1.24 11.76
N ALA A 290 2.39 1.08 12.29
CA ALA A 290 1.85 -0.23 12.65
C ALA A 290 1.07 -0.91 11.52
N ASP A 291 0.54 -0.15 10.56
CA ASP A 291 -0.10 -0.69 9.37
C ASP A 291 0.96 -1.20 8.37
N ALA A 292 0.79 -2.40 7.80
CA ALA A 292 1.80 -3.05 6.94
C ALA A 292 2.20 -2.23 5.71
N THR A 293 1.24 -1.56 5.07
CA THR A 293 1.52 -0.69 3.93
C THR A 293 0.50 0.43 3.87
N SER A 294 1.00 1.65 3.67
CA SER A 294 0.18 2.85 3.69
C SER A 294 0.65 3.94 2.73
N ILE A 295 -0.31 4.70 2.23
CA ILE A 295 -0.09 5.91 1.41
C ILE A 295 -0.89 7.05 2.02
N TYR A 296 -0.21 8.07 2.53
CA TYR A 296 -0.83 9.24 3.14
C TYR A 296 -0.57 10.46 2.25
N LEU A 297 -1.64 11.13 1.83
CA LEU A 297 -1.62 12.41 1.15
C LEU A 297 -2.21 13.43 2.12
N THR A 298 -1.41 14.40 2.55
CA THR A 298 -1.80 15.36 3.57
C THR A 298 -1.61 16.78 3.09
N THR A 299 -2.36 17.73 3.65
CA THR A 299 -2.16 19.17 3.40
C THR A 299 -1.58 19.94 4.57
N ASN A 300 -2.10 19.75 5.78
CA ASN A 300 -1.60 20.35 7.02
C ASN A 300 -1.75 19.29 8.13
N GLU A 301 -1.01 18.20 8.02
CA GLU A 301 -0.98 17.14 9.02
C GLU A 301 0.48 16.83 9.32
N THR A 302 0.81 16.78 10.61
CA THR A 302 2.10 16.27 11.07
C THR A 302 1.97 14.77 11.23
N VAL A 303 2.63 14.02 10.36
CA VAL A 303 2.59 12.56 10.37
C VAL A 303 3.70 12.03 11.28
N PRO A 304 3.39 11.28 12.36
CA PRO A 304 4.39 10.73 13.27
C PRO A 304 5.07 9.48 12.67
N LEU A 305 5.71 9.61 11.52
CA LEU A 305 6.46 8.53 10.88
C LEU A 305 7.79 8.30 11.61
N ASN A 306 8.11 7.04 11.93
CA ASN A 306 9.39 6.61 12.45
C ASN A 306 10.33 6.24 11.28
N PRO A 307 11.33 7.06 10.90
CA PRO A 307 12.20 6.72 9.79
C PRO A 307 13.02 5.47 10.13
N VAL A 308 12.95 4.45 9.27
CA VAL A 308 13.64 3.16 9.46
C VAL A 308 15.15 3.30 9.71
N THR A 309 15.76 4.34 9.14
CA THR A 309 17.18 4.66 9.34
C THR A 309 17.49 5.12 10.75
N ALA A 310 16.56 5.81 11.41
CA ALA A 310 16.66 6.20 12.81
C ALA A 310 16.44 4.99 13.73
N VAL A 311 15.44 4.15 13.40
CA VAL A 311 15.13 2.90 14.12
C VAL A 311 16.36 1.98 14.18
N HIS A 312 17.03 1.75 13.05
CA HIS A 312 18.24 0.91 12.99
C HIS A 312 19.55 1.64 13.33
N LYS A 313 19.51 2.89 13.79
CA LYS A 313 20.69 3.69 14.15
C LYS A 313 21.74 3.71 13.03
N ALA A 314 21.29 3.81 11.78
CA ALA A 314 22.17 3.82 10.63
C ALA A 314 23.19 4.96 10.76
N ARG A 315 24.46 4.68 10.46
CA ARG A 315 25.54 5.68 10.44
C ARG A 315 25.44 6.55 9.20
N ILE A 316 24.36 7.30 9.09
CA ILE A 316 24.18 8.23 7.98
C ILE A 316 24.98 9.47 8.32
N HIS A 317 25.99 9.76 7.51
CA HIS A 317 26.73 11.01 7.63
C HIS A 317 25.76 12.15 7.39
N HIS A 318 25.41 12.87 8.46
CA HIS A 318 24.58 14.08 8.43
C HIS A 318 25.36 15.20 7.74
N ALA A 319 25.58 15.09 6.44
CA ALA A 319 26.38 16.08 5.73
C ALA A 319 25.64 17.41 5.62
N HIS A 320 24.29 17.47 5.68
CA HIS A 320 23.56 18.76 5.59
C HIS A 320 22.07 18.78 6.00
N LEU A 321 21.58 17.84 6.82
CA LEU A 321 20.21 17.92 7.37
C LEU A 321 20.31 18.01 8.90
N GLU A 322 20.24 19.23 9.42
CA GLU A 322 19.97 19.47 10.84
C GLU A 322 18.58 18.92 11.14
N TYR A 323 18.52 17.87 11.98
CA TYR A 323 17.33 17.18 12.47
C TYR A 323 16.56 16.32 11.45
N PRO A 324 15.99 15.17 11.86
CA PRO A 324 15.05 14.46 11.01
C PRO A 324 13.91 15.44 10.64
N PRO A 325 13.55 15.56 9.34
CA PRO A 325 12.51 16.48 8.94
C PRO A 325 11.22 16.15 9.69
N THR A 326 10.56 17.17 10.22
CA THR A 326 9.15 17.03 10.61
C THR A 326 8.38 16.72 9.34
N PHE A 327 7.62 15.62 9.34
CA PHE A 327 6.76 15.26 8.22
C PHE A 327 5.47 16.05 8.34
N ASP A 328 5.51 17.35 8.01
CA ASP A 328 4.39 18.26 8.12
C ASP A 328 3.97 18.87 6.76
N GLY A 329 2.76 19.42 6.75
CA GLY A 329 2.26 20.17 5.60
C GLY A 329 1.81 19.30 4.41
N LYS A 330 2.07 19.83 3.21
CA LYS A 330 1.61 19.27 1.93
C LYS A 330 2.60 18.21 1.45
N GLN A 331 2.25 16.95 1.60
CA GLN A 331 3.18 15.85 1.33
C GLN A 331 2.46 14.57 0.94
N ILE A 332 3.23 13.66 0.35
CA ILE A 332 2.84 12.28 0.09
C ILE A 332 3.87 11.39 0.77
N ILE A 333 3.41 10.49 1.64
CA ILE A 333 4.24 9.51 2.32
C ILE A 333 3.81 8.12 1.88
N LEU A 334 4.79 7.31 1.46
CA LEU A 334 4.63 5.90 1.13
C LEU A 334 5.41 5.10 2.17
N ASN A 335 4.74 4.27 2.96
CA ASN A 335 5.38 3.39 3.94
C ASN A 335 5.07 1.93 3.63
N SER A 336 6.11 1.10 3.53
CA SER A 336 6.02 -0.33 3.18
C SER A 336 7.42 -0.97 3.28
N ASP A 337 7.49 -2.29 3.42
CA ASP A 337 8.73 -3.06 3.31
C ASP A 337 9.42 -2.93 1.94
N LYS A 338 8.63 -2.71 0.87
CA LYS A 338 9.16 -2.64 -0.49
C LYS A 338 8.36 -1.70 -1.39
N ILE A 339 9.08 -0.75 -1.99
CA ILE A 339 8.55 0.17 -3.01
C ILE A 339 9.26 -0.13 -4.34
N VAL A 340 8.48 -0.39 -5.40
CA VAL A 340 9.01 -0.72 -6.74
C VAL A 340 8.48 0.26 -7.79
N PHE A 341 9.38 0.96 -8.48
CA PHE A 341 9.05 1.79 -9.64
C PHE A 341 9.42 1.06 -10.94
N ASN A 342 8.43 0.59 -11.70
CA ASN A 342 8.65 -0.16 -12.94
C ASN A 342 8.06 0.57 -14.15
N THR A 343 8.90 0.88 -15.16
CA THR A 343 8.47 1.55 -16.41
C THR A 343 8.71 0.63 -17.60
N LYS A 344 7.76 0.54 -18.56
CA LYS A 344 7.83 -0.43 -19.68
C LYS A 344 8.35 0.12 -21.00
N GLN A 345 7.99 1.36 -21.35
CA GLN A 345 8.33 1.95 -22.65
C GLN A 345 8.94 3.36 -22.56
N GLY A 346 8.66 4.09 -21.49
CA GLY A 346 9.15 5.46 -21.27
C GLY A 346 10.37 5.49 -20.36
N GLY A 347 10.35 6.41 -19.39
CA GLY A 347 11.35 6.52 -18.34
C GLY A 347 10.76 7.05 -17.04
N LEU A 348 11.55 6.97 -15.96
CA LEU A 348 11.24 7.57 -14.67
C LEU A 348 11.92 8.96 -14.62
N TYR A 349 11.12 10.01 -14.43
CA TYR A 349 11.61 11.39 -14.33
C TYR A 349 11.31 11.95 -12.95
N SER A 350 12.30 12.61 -12.34
CA SER A 350 12.16 13.28 -11.04
C SER A 350 12.66 14.72 -11.14
N TYR A 351 11.81 15.67 -10.75
CA TYR A 351 12.11 17.11 -10.75
C TYR A 351 11.83 17.68 -9.37
N THR A 352 12.84 18.29 -8.76
CA THR A 352 12.76 18.79 -7.38
C THR A 352 13.32 20.21 -7.32
N ASN A 353 12.67 21.11 -6.58
CA ASN A 353 13.13 22.50 -6.40
C ASN A 353 14.27 22.62 -5.36
N LEU A 354 14.20 21.79 -4.32
CA LEU A 354 15.22 21.71 -3.28
C LEU A 354 16.07 20.44 -3.50
N SER A 355 16.27 19.65 -2.46
CA SER A 355 17.13 18.48 -2.48
C SER A 355 16.35 17.19 -2.74
N THR A 356 16.99 16.24 -3.40
CA THR A 356 16.55 14.82 -3.39
C THR A 356 17.45 14.06 -2.43
N TYR A 357 16.86 13.29 -1.52
CA TYR A 357 17.58 12.60 -0.45
C TYR A 357 17.35 11.09 -0.51
N PHE A 358 18.43 10.32 -0.56
CA PHE A 358 18.42 8.86 -0.47
C PHE A 358 19.31 8.43 0.70
N ALA A 359 18.76 7.65 1.62
CA ALA A 359 19.50 7.08 2.73
C ALA A 359 19.18 5.59 2.87
N THR A 360 20.21 4.78 3.13
CA THR A 360 20.12 3.32 3.24
C THR A 360 21.12 2.84 4.28
N ASN A 361 20.80 1.74 4.96
CA ASN A 361 21.67 1.15 5.97
C ASN A 361 22.75 0.24 5.34
N THR A 362 22.49 -0.29 4.14
CA THR A 362 23.33 -1.32 3.53
C THR A 362 24.06 -0.82 2.29
N ALA A 363 23.35 -0.67 1.17
CA ALA A 363 23.94 -0.26 -0.10
C ALA A 363 22.95 0.57 -0.91
N PHE A 364 23.48 1.55 -1.63
CA PHE A 364 22.79 2.23 -2.73
C PHE A 364 23.44 1.76 -4.03
N VAL A 365 22.67 1.06 -4.87
CA VAL A 365 23.16 0.44 -6.11
C VAL A 365 22.55 1.16 -7.30
N VAL A 366 23.40 1.62 -8.21
CA VAL A 366 23.00 2.17 -9.50
C VAL A 366 23.71 1.36 -10.57
N ASP A 367 22.94 0.67 -11.41
CA ASP A 367 23.44 -0.15 -12.50
C ASP A 367 22.76 0.28 -13.81
N ALA A 368 23.57 0.52 -14.83
CA ALA A 368 23.13 1.04 -16.11
C ALA A 368 24.05 0.55 -17.24
N GLU A 369 23.45 -0.02 -18.29
CA GLU A 369 24.19 -0.56 -19.45
C GLU A 369 24.93 0.55 -20.23
N ALA A 370 24.26 1.67 -20.49
CA ALA A 370 24.82 2.76 -21.30
C ALA A 370 25.74 3.69 -20.49
N GLY A 371 25.50 3.83 -19.18
CA GLY A 371 26.31 4.65 -18.28
C GLY A 371 25.49 5.52 -17.33
N ILE A 372 26.21 6.19 -16.42
CA ILE A 372 25.68 7.09 -15.41
C ILE A 372 26.28 8.48 -15.65
N SER A 373 25.44 9.51 -15.73
CA SER A 373 25.87 10.90 -15.91
C SER A 373 25.57 11.70 -14.66
N LEU A 374 26.61 12.28 -14.04
CA LEU A 374 26.50 13.19 -12.90
C LEU A 374 27.01 14.56 -13.34
N ASN A 375 26.11 15.54 -13.41
CA ASN A 375 26.43 16.90 -13.84
C ASN A 375 25.99 17.89 -12.76
N SER A 376 26.89 18.78 -12.35
CA SER A 376 26.58 19.87 -11.43
C SER A 376 27.42 21.09 -11.82
N PRO A 377 26.85 22.31 -11.87
CA PRO A 377 27.65 23.53 -11.97
C PRO A 377 28.44 23.82 -10.68
N GLY A 378 28.09 23.16 -9.57
CA GLY A 378 28.79 23.22 -8.30
C GLY A 378 29.68 21.99 -8.07
N LEU A 379 29.68 21.49 -6.83
CA LEU A 379 30.49 20.34 -6.42
C LEU A 379 29.77 19.01 -6.69
N ILE A 380 30.50 18.04 -7.23
CA ILE A 380 30.19 16.60 -7.11
C ILE A 380 31.17 16.03 -6.09
N GLY A 381 30.69 15.76 -4.87
CA GLY A 381 31.51 15.28 -3.76
C GLY A 381 31.41 13.77 -3.55
N MET A 382 32.53 13.12 -3.26
CA MET A 382 32.59 11.72 -2.82
C MET A 382 33.39 11.67 -1.52
N HIS A 383 32.76 11.23 -0.43
CA HIS A 383 33.38 11.08 0.88
C HIS A 383 33.12 9.67 1.41
N THR A 384 34.16 9.03 1.97
CA THR A 384 34.07 7.71 2.58
C THR A 384 35.10 7.59 3.68
N GLU A 385 34.76 6.86 4.75
CA GLU A 385 35.74 6.44 5.78
C GLU A 385 36.66 5.33 5.27
N GLY A 386 36.25 4.61 4.22
CA GLY A 386 36.99 3.51 3.61
C GLY A 386 37.76 3.94 2.36
N GLN A 387 37.46 3.31 1.23
CA GLN A 387 38.14 3.52 -0.04
C GLN A 387 37.15 3.90 -1.15
N VAL A 388 37.59 4.74 -2.07
CA VAL A 388 36.91 4.97 -3.35
C VAL A 388 37.62 4.13 -4.41
N HIS A 389 36.89 3.21 -5.06
CA HIS A 389 37.43 2.36 -6.13
C HIS A 389 36.86 2.82 -7.48
N ILE A 390 37.74 3.24 -8.39
CA ILE A 390 37.41 3.57 -9.78
C ILE A 390 38.19 2.62 -10.69
N ARG A 391 37.48 1.86 -11.52
CA ARG A 391 38.07 0.92 -12.48
C ARG A 391 37.46 1.12 -13.86
N GLY A 392 38.31 1.27 -14.86
CA GLY A 392 37.92 1.18 -16.27
C GLY A 392 38.68 0.03 -16.94
N GLU A 393 38.01 -0.71 -17.83
CA GLU A 393 38.69 -1.75 -18.62
C GLU A 393 39.64 -1.16 -19.66
N LYS A 394 39.33 0.05 -20.15
CA LYS A 394 40.15 0.79 -21.11
C LYS A 394 40.90 1.91 -20.43
N ASN A 395 40.21 3.01 -20.16
CA ASN A 395 40.80 4.25 -19.64
C ASN A 395 39.95 4.80 -18.49
N ILE A 396 40.62 5.45 -17.54
CA ILE A 396 40.01 6.40 -16.61
C ILE A 396 40.54 7.77 -17.04
N ILE A 397 39.64 8.68 -17.40
CA ILE A 397 40.00 10.02 -17.88
C ILE A 397 39.53 11.02 -16.82
N ILE A 398 40.48 11.80 -16.30
CA ILE A 398 40.20 12.96 -15.45
C ILE A 398 40.73 14.17 -16.22
N ASP A 399 39.80 14.96 -16.75
CA ASP A 399 40.11 16.18 -17.47
C ASP A 399 39.69 17.39 -16.63
N THR A 400 40.61 18.32 -16.47
CA THR A 400 40.40 19.57 -15.74
C THR A 400 40.82 20.68 -16.69
N GLY A 401 39.98 21.71 -16.85
CA GLY A 401 40.32 22.91 -17.63
C GLY A 401 41.46 23.71 -16.98
N ASP A 402 41.19 24.94 -16.54
CA ASP A 402 42.21 25.78 -15.88
C ASP A 402 42.48 25.39 -14.41
N SER A 403 42.07 24.19 -14.01
CA SER A 403 42.17 23.69 -12.64
C SER A 403 43.29 22.66 -12.48
N LYS A 404 43.65 22.37 -11.22
CA LYS A 404 44.67 21.38 -10.87
C LYS A 404 44.02 20.17 -10.22
N LEU A 405 44.48 18.98 -10.60
CA LEU A 405 44.22 17.75 -9.86
C LEU A 405 45.19 17.65 -8.69
N TYR A 406 44.70 17.43 -7.47
CA TYR A 406 45.52 17.29 -6.27
C TYR A 406 45.47 15.86 -5.72
N LEU A 407 46.59 15.39 -5.18
CA LEU A 407 46.70 14.16 -4.39
C LEU A 407 47.38 14.49 -3.06
N GLY A 408 47.08 13.70 -2.03
CA GLY A 408 47.69 13.86 -0.72
C GLY A 408 46.68 13.65 0.40
N THR A 409 47.08 14.01 1.61
CA THR A 409 46.23 13.93 2.79
C THR A 409 45.66 15.31 3.12
N SER A 410 44.35 15.40 3.32
CA SER A 410 43.79 16.57 3.98
C SER A 410 44.28 16.63 5.43
N PRO A 411 44.55 17.82 5.99
CA PRO A 411 44.92 17.97 7.40
C PRO A 411 43.89 17.27 8.29
N LYS A 412 44.36 16.36 9.15
CA LYS A 412 43.60 15.89 10.31
C LYS A 412 44.30 16.46 11.53
N ASP A 413 43.57 17.18 12.39
CA ASP A 413 43.98 17.68 13.71
C ASP A 413 45.45 18.16 13.83
N ASP A 414 45.68 19.47 13.75
CA ASP A 414 46.96 20.19 13.98
C ASP A 414 48.19 19.73 13.17
N GLN A 415 48.08 18.71 12.33
CA GLN A 415 49.09 18.31 11.35
C GLN A 415 48.79 18.98 10.01
N LYS A 416 49.80 19.62 9.42
CA LYS A 416 49.70 20.14 8.05
C LYS A 416 49.53 18.96 7.09
N GLY A 417 48.31 18.78 6.57
CA GLY A 417 48.11 17.95 5.39
C GLY A 417 48.83 18.56 4.19
N GLU A 418 49.45 17.72 3.37
CA GLU A 418 50.20 18.11 2.19
C GLU A 418 49.41 17.63 0.96
N LEU A 419 48.56 18.51 0.42
CA LEU A 419 47.99 18.32 -0.91
C LEU A 419 48.96 18.86 -1.95
N GLU A 420 49.34 18.01 -2.89
CA GLU A 420 50.24 18.36 -3.99
C GLU A 420 49.54 18.17 -5.34
N PRO A 421 49.76 19.07 -6.32
CA PRO A 421 49.21 18.89 -7.65
C PRO A 421 49.86 17.70 -8.36
N VAL A 422 49.05 16.92 -9.07
CA VAL A 422 49.54 15.82 -9.91
C VAL A 422 50.30 16.37 -11.10
N VAL A 423 51.46 15.80 -11.38
CA VAL A 423 52.28 16.10 -12.54
C VAL A 423 51.79 15.36 -13.79
N LYS A 424 51.82 16.02 -14.96
CA LYS A 424 51.52 15.35 -16.23
C LYS A 424 52.68 14.41 -16.56
N GLY A 425 52.40 13.10 -16.62
CA GLY A 425 53.41 12.06 -16.81
C GLY A 425 54.33 12.30 -18.01
N ASP A 426 53.76 12.54 -19.20
CA ASP A 426 54.56 12.78 -20.42
C ASP A 426 55.41 14.05 -20.31
N ALA A 427 54.83 15.16 -19.82
CA ALA A 427 55.56 16.42 -19.64
C ALA A 427 56.69 16.30 -18.61
N LEU A 428 56.49 15.51 -17.55
CA LEU A 428 57.54 15.24 -16.57
C LEU A 428 58.66 14.39 -17.18
N VAL A 429 58.32 13.36 -17.96
CA VAL A 429 59.32 12.55 -18.68
C VAL A 429 60.14 13.43 -19.62
N ASP A 430 59.51 14.33 -20.37
CA ASP A 430 60.19 15.25 -21.28
C ASP A 430 61.12 16.21 -20.53
N ALA A 431 60.68 16.79 -19.41
CA ALA A 431 61.51 17.66 -18.57
C ALA A 431 62.72 16.91 -17.98
N LEU A 432 62.55 15.65 -17.57
CA LEU A 432 63.64 14.82 -17.05
C LEU A 432 64.64 14.43 -18.16
N LYS A 433 64.16 14.19 -19.39
CA LYS A 433 65.04 13.96 -20.56
C LYS A 433 65.90 15.18 -20.85
N GLU A 434 65.29 16.37 -20.90
CA GLU A 434 66.01 17.62 -21.13
C GLU A 434 67.09 17.85 -20.04
N LEU A 435 66.73 17.63 -18.77
CA LEU A 435 67.70 17.71 -17.67
C LEU A 435 68.85 16.73 -17.85
N THR A 436 68.56 15.50 -18.26
CA THR A 436 69.59 14.46 -18.47
C THR A 436 70.54 14.84 -19.60
N ASP A 437 70.01 15.41 -20.69
CA ASP A 437 70.80 15.90 -21.82
C ASP A 437 71.72 17.07 -21.43
N ILE A 438 71.22 18.02 -20.62
CA ILE A 438 72.02 19.13 -20.09
C ILE A 438 73.19 18.60 -19.23
N ILE A 439 72.93 17.63 -18.34
CA ILE A 439 73.96 17.07 -17.47
C ILE A 439 75.02 16.32 -18.29
N MET A 440 74.62 15.56 -19.32
CA MET A 440 75.57 14.91 -20.23
C MET A 440 76.43 15.94 -21.00
N GLY A 441 75.86 17.09 -21.37
CA GLY A 441 76.59 18.18 -22.02
C GLY A 441 77.60 18.89 -21.12
N LEU A 442 77.41 18.89 -19.79
CA LEU A 442 78.33 19.51 -18.82
C LEU A 442 79.57 18.67 -18.49
N LEU A 443 79.59 17.37 -18.83
CA LEU A 443 80.65 16.44 -18.44
C LEU A 443 81.97 16.59 -19.22
N TYR A 444 82.09 17.46 -20.24
CA TYR A 444 83.38 17.88 -20.84
C TYR A 444 83.26 19.30 -21.44
N PRO A 445 84.19 20.26 -21.17
CA PRO A 445 85.65 20.06 -21.19
C PRO A 445 86.44 20.73 -20.03
N GLY A 446 87.37 20.00 -19.40
CA GLY A 446 88.41 20.63 -18.56
C GLY A 446 89.22 19.67 -17.68
N THR A 447 90.41 19.28 -18.15
CA THR A 447 91.51 18.60 -17.42
C THR A 447 91.27 17.17 -16.87
N PRO A 448 92.26 16.26 -16.97
CA PRO A 448 92.11 14.87 -16.57
C PRO A 448 92.19 14.75 -15.04
N GLY A 449 91.04 14.60 -14.39
CA GLY A 449 90.98 14.42 -12.95
C GLY A 449 89.57 14.09 -12.48
N VAL A 450 89.26 12.80 -12.42
CA VAL A 450 88.07 12.18 -11.78
C VAL A 450 86.73 12.71 -12.30
N LEU A 451 86.37 12.31 -13.52
CA LEU A 451 85.03 12.52 -14.08
C LEU A 451 84.16 11.29 -13.82
N ALA A 452 82.95 11.53 -13.31
CA ALA A 452 81.93 10.53 -13.04
C ALA A 452 81.68 9.65 -14.27
N ASP A 453 81.56 8.34 -14.05
CA ASP A 453 81.29 7.32 -15.07
C ASP A 453 80.03 7.66 -15.90
N PRO A 454 80.17 8.10 -17.17
CA PRO A 454 79.04 8.55 -18.00
C PRO A 454 78.05 7.42 -18.33
N SER A 455 78.48 6.16 -18.18
CA SER A 455 77.65 5.00 -18.53
C SER A 455 76.41 4.87 -17.63
N LYS A 456 76.47 5.37 -16.39
CA LYS A 456 75.31 5.38 -15.47
C LYS A 456 74.25 6.40 -15.87
N LEU A 457 74.66 7.54 -16.42
CA LEU A 457 73.73 8.59 -16.88
C LEU A 457 73.09 8.20 -18.21
N LEU A 458 73.86 7.61 -19.13
CA LEU A 458 73.34 7.06 -20.37
C LEU A 458 72.33 5.93 -20.08
N LYS A 459 72.65 5.06 -19.12
CA LYS A 459 71.73 4.03 -18.64
C LYS A 459 70.46 4.64 -18.02
N PHE A 460 70.57 5.70 -17.22
CA PHE A 460 69.41 6.39 -16.66
C PHE A 460 68.52 7.05 -17.74
N LYS A 461 69.11 7.67 -18.76
CA LYS A 461 68.38 8.19 -19.93
C LYS A 461 67.64 7.07 -20.65
N GLN A 462 68.32 5.96 -20.91
CA GLN A 462 67.74 4.80 -21.56
C GLN A 462 66.64 4.16 -20.69
N ASP A 463 66.83 4.10 -19.37
CA ASP A 463 65.82 3.63 -18.42
C ASP A 463 64.59 4.58 -18.36
N LEU A 464 64.77 5.90 -18.55
CA LEU A 464 63.67 6.85 -18.70
C LEU A 464 62.91 6.67 -20.04
N GLU A 465 63.62 6.35 -21.11
CA GLU A 465 63.04 6.05 -22.42
C GLU A 465 62.28 4.71 -22.43
N ASP A 466 62.87 3.67 -21.83
CA ASP A 466 62.34 2.31 -21.81
C ASP A 466 61.29 2.09 -20.71
N ASN A 467 61.45 2.74 -19.53
CA ASN A 467 60.65 2.50 -18.32
C ASN A 467 60.05 3.75 -17.66
N GLY A 468 60.48 4.97 -18.02
CA GLY A 468 59.96 6.21 -17.43
C GLY A 468 58.44 6.38 -17.65
N PHE A 469 57.94 5.89 -18.79
CA PHE A 469 56.52 5.76 -19.07
C PHE A 469 55.78 4.81 -18.11
N GLY A 470 56.43 3.77 -17.59
CA GLY A 470 55.80 2.81 -16.67
C GLY A 470 55.74 3.26 -15.20
N PHE A 471 56.62 4.17 -14.78
CA PHE A 471 56.69 4.68 -13.41
C PHE A 471 55.91 5.97 -13.19
N LEU A 472 55.78 6.82 -14.22
CA LEU A 472 55.13 8.13 -14.14
C LEU A 472 53.76 8.17 -14.85
N SER A 473 53.46 7.16 -15.67
CA SER A 473 52.10 6.93 -16.17
C SER A 473 51.55 5.64 -15.57
N VAL A 474 50.30 5.68 -15.10
CA VAL A 474 49.56 4.52 -14.60
C VAL A 474 49.13 3.64 -15.79
N ARG A 475 50.10 3.10 -16.55
CA ARG A 475 49.80 2.17 -17.65
C ARG A 475 50.06 0.75 -17.23
N ASN A 476 49.02 -0.08 -17.30
CA ASN A 476 49.12 -1.52 -17.25
C ASN A 476 50.11 -2.01 -18.32
N LYS A 477 51.12 -2.78 -17.88
CA LYS A 477 51.81 -3.71 -18.77
C LYS A 477 50.77 -4.70 -19.28
N THR A 478 50.48 -4.64 -20.58
CA THR A 478 49.75 -5.70 -21.28
C THR A 478 50.61 -6.95 -21.23
N GLN A 479 50.10 -8.03 -20.64
CA GLN A 479 50.56 -9.39 -20.93
C GLN A 479 49.61 -10.03 -21.93
#